data_AF-A0AAV1TG93-F1
#
_entry.id   AF-A0AAV1TG93-F1
#
_cell.length_a   1.000
_cell.length_b   1.000
_cell.length_c   1.000
_cell.angle_alpha   90.00
_cell.angle_beta   90.00
_cell.angle_gamma   90.00
#
_symmetry.space_group_name_H-M   'P 1'
#
loop_
_entity.id
_entity.type
_entity.pdbx_description
1 polymer ?
#
loop_
_entity_poly.entity_id
_entity_poly.type
_entity_poly.pdbx_seq_one_letter_code
_entity_poly.pdbx_strand_id
1 'polypeptide(L)'
;MCILCSSEPVEGDVRKNNPGAFHVGMMKAPGADPLCCLSSCLCPCCAQVVIRRKALNYDMSNYTCCQGYMDGIVPCARSGQCGESSCPNFCLCLEAFCCNGCAVSATRMLVMDRYSLQPDKWDNRIIRCNNCIQLVSCVCSLLSICISELGELANILHCVAQCTYATTQGCMTAQVNVELREREKVFEVVDETMDRV
;
A
#
# COMPACT_ATOMS: atom_id res chain seq x y z
N MET A 1 8.17 25.78 4.66
CA MET A 1 7.30 24.65 4.27
C MET A 1 8.10 23.38 4.52
N CYS A 2 7.61 22.45 5.34
CA CYS A 2 8.39 21.28 5.76
C CYS A 2 8.64 20.37 4.54
N ILE A 3 9.91 20.19 4.14
CA ILE A 3 10.31 19.32 3.01
C ILE A 3 9.72 17.91 3.18
N LEU A 4 9.52 17.48 4.43
CA LEU A 4 9.00 16.17 4.82
C LEU A 4 7.52 15.95 4.48
N CYS A 5 6.75 17.03 4.27
CA CYS A 5 5.32 16.99 3.91
C CYS A 5 5.06 17.70 2.58
N SER A 6 6.03 17.73 1.67
CA SER A 6 5.80 18.30 0.34
C SER A 6 4.83 17.41 -0.47
N SER A 7 3.91 18.06 -1.18
CA SER A 7 2.99 17.41 -2.14
C SER A 7 3.63 17.11 -3.48
N GLU A 8 4.83 17.61 -3.72
CA GLU A 8 5.47 17.43 -5.02
C GLU A 8 5.81 15.95 -5.24
N PRO A 9 5.51 15.42 -6.44
CA PRO A 9 5.87 14.06 -6.80
C PRO A 9 7.39 13.92 -6.80
N VAL A 10 7.86 12.70 -6.52
CA VAL A 10 9.29 12.39 -6.54
C VAL A 10 9.84 12.58 -7.95
N GLU A 11 11.06 13.11 -8.06
CA GLU A 11 11.76 13.23 -9.35
C GLU A 11 11.91 11.84 -9.98
N GLY A 12 11.46 11.70 -11.24
CA GLY A 12 11.48 10.42 -11.95
C GLY A 12 10.29 9.48 -11.69
N ASP A 13 9.22 9.93 -11.02
CA ASP A 13 8.01 9.11 -10.86
C ASP A 13 7.34 8.83 -12.22
N VAL A 14 7.38 7.56 -12.63
CA VAL A 14 6.78 7.05 -13.89
C VAL A 14 5.27 7.26 -13.97
N ARG A 15 4.58 7.43 -12.84
CA ARG A 15 3.12 7.60 -12.77
C ARG A 15 2.67 9.06 -12.76
N LYS A 16 3.62 10.02 -12.73
CA LYS A 16 3.31 11.46 -12.59
C LYS A 16 2.44 12.02 -13.74
N ASN A 17 2.60 11.48 -14.95
CA ASN A 17 1.92 11.97 -16.16
C ASN A 17 0.77 11.07 -16.60
N ASN A 18 0.31 10.19 -15.72
CA ASN A 18 -0.79 9.28 -16.01
C ASN A 18 -2.10 10.07 -16.18
N PRO A 19 -2.95 9.72 -17.18
CA PRO A 19 -4.17 10.48 -17.48
C PRO A 19 -5.28 10.27 -16.44
N GLY A 20 -5.28 9.13 -15.74
CA GLY A 20 -6.29 8.80 -14.74
C GLY A 20 -5.94 9.32 -13.34
N ALA A 21 -6.97 9.55 -12.53
CA ALA A 21 -6.85 9.83 -11.11
C ALA A 21 -7.74 8.86 -10.32
N PHE A 22 -7.36 8.58 -9.08
CA PHE A 22 -8.21 7.78 -8.17
C PHE A 22 -9.60 8.41 -8.02
N HIS A 23 -10.63 7.58 -7.95
CA HIS A 23 -12.00 8.04 -7.73
C HIS A 23 -12.13 8.83 -6.41
N VAL A 24 -11.42 8.38 -5.38
CA VAL A 24 -11.36 9.04 -4.07
C VAL A 24 -9.91 9.37 -3.74
N GLY A 25 -9.65 10.63 -3.39
CA GLY A 25 -8.35 11.04 -2.89
C GLY A 25 -8.05 10.44 -1.51
N MET A 26 -6.77 10.25 -1.18
CA MET A 26 -6.37 9.47 0.00
C MET A 26 -6.86 10.10 1.32
N MET A 27 -7.00 11.42 1.38
CA MET A 27 -7.58 12.12 2.53
C MET A 27 -9.06 11.77 2.78
N LYS A 28 -9.81 11.47 1.71
CA LYS A 28 -11.25 11.14 1.78
C LYS A 28 -11.50 9.64 1.83
N ALA A 29 -10.48 8.81 1.60
CA ALA A 29 -10.60 7.36 1.57
C ALA A 29 -11.22 6.75 2.86
N PRO A 30 -10.87 7.19 4.08
CA PRO A 30 -11.51 6.69 5.29
C PRO A 30 -13.00 7.00 5.39
N GLY A 31 -13.46 8.10 4.77
CA GLY A 31 -14.88 8.46 4.73
C GLY A 31 -15.65 7.69 3.65
N ALA A 32 -14.99 7.32 2.55
CA ALA A 32 -15.60 6.56 1.46
C ALA A 32 -15.69 5.06 1.77
N ASP A 33 -14.71 4.50 2.47
CA ASP A 33 -14.74 3.10 2.92
C ASP A 33 -14.17 2.97 4.35
N PRO A 34 -14.95 3.35 5.37
CA PRO A 34 -14.50 3.33 6.77
C PRO A 34 -14.25 1.92 7.27
N LEU A 35 -15.02 0.93 6.79
CA LEU A 35 -14.87 -0.46 7.20
C LEU A 35 -13.56 -1.03 6.69
N CYS A 36 -13.23 -0.83 5.41
CA CYS A 36 -11.95 -1.28 4.84
C CYS A 36 -10.76 -0.56 5.51
N CYS A 37 -10.89 0.75 5.76
CA CYS A 37 -9.85 1.51 6.45
C CYS A 37 -9.58 0.96 7.85
N LEU A 38 -10.63 0.76 8.66
CA LEU A 38 -10.52 0.23 10.02
C LEU A 38 -10.03 -1.22 10.03
N SER A 39 -10.53 -2.08 9.14
CA SER A 39 -10.07 -3.47 9.05
C SER A 39 -8.60 -3.55 8.67
N SER A 40 -8.13 -2.66 7.80
CA SER A 40 -6.72 -2.58 7.40
C SER A 40 -5.84 -2.01 8.50
N CYS A 41 -6.35 -1.12 9.35
CA CYS A 41 -5.63 -0.66 10.54
C CYS A 41 -5.48 -1.78 11.59
N LEU A 42 -6.50 -2.62 11.77
CA LEU A 42 -6.56 -3.63 12.85
C LEU A 42 -6.01 -5.01 12.45
N CYS A 43 -6.35 -5.53 11.27
CA CYS A 43 -5.72 -6.71 10.68
C CYS A 43 -5.16 -6.37 9.28
N PRO A 44 -3.99 -5.71 9.21
CA PRO A 44 -3.39 -5.32 7.94
C PRO A 44 -3.05 -6.51 7.05
N CYS A 45 -2.61 -7.63 7.64
CA CYS A 45 -2.27 -8.83 6.90
C CYS A 45 -3.49 -9.43 6.21
N CYS A 46 -4.60 -9.57 6.93
CA CYS A 46 -5.85 -10.11 6.39
C CYS A 46 -6.39 -9.23 5.26
N ALA A 47 -6.47 -7.92 5.52
CA ALA A 47 -6.97 -6.95 4.56
C ALA A 47 -6.13 -6.97 3.29
N GLN A 48 -4.81 -7.07 3.41
CA GLN A 48 -3.95 -7.07 2.23
C GLN A 48 -4.05 -8.34 1.39
N VAL A 49 -4.24 -9.52 2.00
CA VAL A 49 -4.52 -10.75 1.22
C VAL A 49 -5.81 -10.58 0.40
N VAL A 50 -6.86 -10.01 1.00
CA VAL A 50 -8.15 -9.80 0.32
C VAL A 50 -8.01 -8.77 -0.81
N ILE A 51 -7.40 -7.61 -0.54
CA ILE A 51 -7.27 -6.54 -1.52
C ILE A 51 -6.32 -6.91 -2.65
N ARG A 52 -5.23 -7.65 -2.38
CA ARG A 52 -4.37 -8.16 -3.44
C ARG A 52 -5.09 -9.15 -4.35
N ARG A 53 -5.84 -10.11 -3.79
CA ARG A 53 -6.64 -11.05 -4.59
C ARG A 53 -7.63 -10.30 -5.47
N LYS A 54 -8.29 -9.31 -4.91
CA LYS A 54 -9.18 -8.42 -5.63
C LYS A 54 -8.48 -7.66 -6.75
N ALA A 55 -7.32 -7.08 -6.47
CA ALA A 55 -6.47 -6.40 -7.46
C ALA A 55 -5.95 -7.35 -8.55
N LEU A 56 -5.96 -8.67 -8.35
CA LEU A 56 -5.62 -9.68 -9.36
C LEU A 56 -6.86 -10.27 -10.05
N ASN A 57 -8.05 -9.68 -9.86
CA ASN A 57 -9.32 -10.22 -10.35
C ASN A 57 -9.56 -11.68 -9.90
N TYR A 58 -9.08 -12.02 -8.71
CA TYR A 58 -9.11 -13.37 -8.12
C TYR A 58 -8.37 -14.45 -8.92
N ASP A 59 -7.63 -14.10 -9.97
CA ASP A 59 -6.78 -15.00 -10.73
C ASP A 59 -5.35 -15.02 -10.18
N MET A 60 -5.07 -16.04 -9.36
CA MET A 60 -3.77 -16.23 -8.72
C MET A 60 -2.68 -16.72 -9.67
N SER A 61 -2.98 -17.02 -10.95
CA SER A 61 -1.94 -17.32 -11.94
C SER A 61 -1.11 -16.08 -12.30
N ASN A 62 -1.70 -14.88 -12.15
CA ASN A 62 -1.04 -13.59 -12.38
C ASN A 62 -0.28 -13.08 -11.14
N TYR A 63 -0.29 -13.85 -10.04
CA TYR A 63 0.39 -13.46 -8.82
C TYR A 63 1.91 -13.61 -8.96
N THR A 64 2.62 -12.53 -8.64
CA THR A 64 4.06 -12.55 -8.39
C THR A 64 4.37 -11.77 -7.11
N CYS A 65 5.40 -12.17 -6.37
CA CYS A 65 5.77 -11.58 -5.08
C CYS A 65 6.07 -10.09 -5.24
N CYS A 66 5.37 -9.27 -4.44
CA CYS A 66 5.37 -7.80 -4.53
C CYS A 66 5.13 -7.27 -5.96
N GLN A 67 4.52 -8.08 -6.83
CA GLN A 67 4.37 -7.87 -8.26
C GLN A 67 5.65 -7.46 -9.01
N GLY A 68 6.83 -7.83 -8.49
CA GLY A 68 8.13 -7.41 -9.03
C GLY A 68 8.52 -5.95 -8.79
N TYR A 69 7.66 -5.13 -8.19
CA TYR A 69 7.97 -3.71 -7.90
C TYR A 69 9.08 -3.52 -6.87
N MET A 70 9.38 -4.56 -6.10
CA MET A 70 10.38 -4.54 -5.02
C MET A 70 11.66 -5.31 -5.41
N ASP A 71 11.76 -5.76 -6.66
CA ASP A 71 12.92 -6.50 -7.14
C ASP A 71 14.17 -5.63 -7.12
N GLY A 72 15.23 -6.11 -6.46
CA GLY A 72 16.50 -5.39 -6.31
C GLY A 72 16.54 -4.42 -5.13
N ILE A 73 15.43 -4.15 -4.45
CA ILE A 73 15.41 -3.39 -3.19
C ILE A 73 15.72 -4.31 -2.00
N VAL A 74 15.14 -5.51 -2.00
CA VAL A 74 15.35 -6.51 -0.96
C VAL A 74 16.37 -7.55 -1.46
N PRO A 75 17.54 -7.74 -0.80
CA PRO A 75 18.62 -8.61 -1.28
C PRO A 75 18.25 -10.09 -1.50
N CYS A 76 17.10 -10.52 -0.98
CA CYS A 76 16.65 -11.91 -0.93
C CYS A 76 15.27 -12.17 -1.55
N ALA A 77 14.57 -11.13 -2.03
CA ALA A 77 13.27 -11.30 -2.67
C ALA A 77 13.36 -10.87 -4.13
N ARG A 78 13.33 -11.85 -5.03
CA ARG A 78 13.10 -11.63 -6.46
C ARG A 78 11.79 -12.28 -6.84
N SER A 79 10.92 -11.53 -7.48
CA SER A 79 9.73 -12.07 -8.12
C SER A 79 10.13 -13.21 -9.08
N GLY A 80 9.29 -14.24 -9.16
CA GLY A 80 9.52 -15.46 -9.92
C GLY A 80 10.37 -16.52 -9.23
N GLN A 81 11.07 -16.21 -8.12
CA GLN A 81 11.98 -17.15 -7.45
C GLN A 81 11.52 -17.60 -6.05
N CYS A 82 10.42 -17.03 -5.56
CA CYS A 82 9.89 -17.30 -4.21
C CYS A 82 8.95 -18.52 -4.12
N GLY A 83 8.90 -19.39 -5.13
CA GLY A 83 7.98 -20.54 -5.18
C GLY A 83 6.52 -20.17 -5.48
N GLU A 84 6.29 -18.94 -5.94
CA GLU A 84 4.96 -18.38 -6.25
C GLU A 84 4.21 -19.11 -7.36
N SER A 85 4.92 -19.75 -8.30
CA SER A 85 4.31 -20.58 -9.33
C SER A 85 3.70 -21.88 -8.79
N SER A 86 4.20 -22.38 -7.66
CA SER A 86 3.73 -23.63 -7.04
C SER A 86 2.64 -23.37 -6.01
N CYS A 87 2.80 -22.33 -5.17
CA CYS A 87 1.88 -22.01 -4.07
C CYS A 87 1.62 -20.49 -3.93
N PRO A 88 0.94 -19.84 -4.90
CA PRO A 88 0.80 -18.39 -4.92
C PRO A 88 0.03 -17.83 -3.70
N ASN A 89 -0.95 -18.58 -3.19
CA ASN A 89 -1.70 -18.19 -2.00
C ASN A 89 -0.86 -18.18 -0.72
N PHE A 90 0.06 -19.13 -0.57
CA PHE A 90 0.95 -19.18 0.57
C PHE A 90 1.98 -18.05 0.50
N CYS A 91 2.55 -17.81 -0.70
CA CYS A 91 3.44 -16.69 -0.93
C CYS A 91 2.76 -15.34 -0.64
N LEU A 92 1.50 -15.17 -1.05
CA LEU A 92 0.73 -13.97 -0.74
C LEU A 92 0.51 -13.79 0.77
N CYS A 93 0.20 -14.85 1.50
CA CYS A 93 0.13 -14.79 2.96
C CYS A 93 1.48 -14.39 3.56
N LEU A 94 2.59 -15.01 3.13
CA LEU A 94 3.91 -14.63 3.61
C LEU A 94 4.25 -13.16 3.30
N GLU A 95 3.96 -12.68 2.10
CA GLU A 95 4.14 -11.27 1.71
C GLU A 95 3.36 -10.34 2.66
N ALA A 96 2.09 -10.65 2.90
CA ALA A 96 1.21 -9.82 3.73
C ALA A 96 1.61 -9.80 5.22
N PHE A 97 2.18 -10.88 5.74
CA PHE A 97 2.57 -11.01 7.15
C PHE A 97 4.01 -10.57 7.42
N CYS A 98 4.96 -10.89 6.54
CA CYS A 98 6.38 -10.59 6.74
C CYS A 98 6.79 -9.24 6.17
N CYS A 99 6.13 -8.78 5.10
CA CYS A 99 6.51 -7.59 4.35
C CYS A 99 5.29 -6.71 4.05
N ASN A 100 4.41 -6.50 5.03
CA ASN A 100 3.12 -5.84 4.84
C ASN A 100 3.23 -4.48 4.12
N GLY A 101 4.20 -3.65 4.48
CA GLY A 101 4.39 -2.34 3.84
C GLY A 101 4.74 -2.44 2.35
N CYS A 102 5.57 -3.43 1.99
CA CYS A 102 5.87 -3.76 0.59
C CYS A 102 4.62 -4.28 -0.11
N ALA A 103 3.84 -5.14 0.54
CA ALA A 103 2.61 -5.71 0.00
C ALA A 103 1.56 -4.64 -0.33
N VAL A 104 1.32 -3.72 0.61
CA VAL A 104 0.39 -2.59 0.43
C VAL A 104 0.86 -1.67 -0.69
N SER A 105 2.14 -1.31 -0.70
CA SER A 105 2.71 -0.44 -1.72
C SER A 105 2.65 -1.07 -3.11
N ALA A 106 3.05 -2.33 -3.23
CA ALA A 106 3.02 -3.07 -4.49
C ALA A 106 1.60 -3.28 -5.02
N THR A 107 0.63 -3.53 -4.14
CA THR A 107 -0.78 -3.65 -4.54
C THR A 107 -1.32 -2.32 -5.05
N ARG A 108 -1.00 -1.21 -4.38
CA ARG A 108 -1.36 0.13 -4.85
C ARG A 108 -0.70 0.45 -6.19
N MET A 109 0.60 0.17 -6.36
CA MET A 109 1.32 0.39 -7.62
C MET A 109 0.76 -0.44 -8.76
N LEU A 110 0.40 -1.71 -8.51
CA LEU A 110 -0.27 -2.58 -9.48
C LEU A 110 -1.57 -1.95 -9.99
N VAL A 111 -2.42 -1.44 -9.09
CA VAL A 111 -3.69 -0.81 -9.46
C VAL A 111 -3.44 0.50 -10.22
N MET A 112 -2.46 1.29 -9.80
CA MET A 112 -2.09 2.51 -10.51
C MET A 112 -1.58 2.24 -11.93
N ASP A 113 -0.75 1.22 -12.12
CA ASP A 113 -0.21 0.90 -13.44
C ASP A 113 -1.27 0.26 -14.32
N ARG A 114 -2.13 -0.60 -13.77
CA ARG A 114 -3.21 -1.25 -14.52
C ARG A 114 -4.22 -0.25 -15.07
N TYR A 115 -4.58 0.77 -14.29
CA TYR A 115 -5.59 1.76 -14.69
C TYR A 115 -4.99 3.11 -15.09
N SER A 116 -3.66 3.18 -15.26
CA SER A 116 -2.92 4.40 -15.58
C SER A 116 -3.35 5.58 -14.70
N LEU A 117 -3.26 5.39 -13.38
CA LEU A 117 -3.61 6.38 -12.36
C LEU A 117 -2.37 7.10 -11.87
N GLN A 118 -2.49 8.41 -11.63
CA GLN A 118 -1.47 9.21 -10.97
C GLN A 118 -1.72 9.29 -9.45
N PRO A 119 -0.66 9.40 -8.62
CA PRO A 119 -0.83 9.66 -7.21
C PRO A 119 -1.38 11.08 -7.00
N ASP A 120 -2.27 11.23 -6.02
CA ASP A 120 -2.79 12.53 -5.64
C ASP A 120 -1.75 13.31 -4.80
N LYS A 121 -2.03 14.60 -4.57
CA LYS A 121 -1.12 15.46 -3.78
C LYS A 121 -1.04 15.03 -2.31
N TRP A 122 -2.08 14.41 -1.79
CA TRP A 122 -2.17 13.98 -0.39
C TRP A 122 -1.47 12.63 -0.15
N ASP A 123 -1.41 11.77 -1.16
CA ASP A 123 -0.63 10.54 -1.25
C ASP A 123 0.82 10.84 -0.94
N ASN A 124 1.40 11.76 -1.73
CA ASN A 124 2.78 12.18 -1.54
C ASN A 124 3.03 12.75 -0.15
N ARG A 125 2.11 13.59 0.36
CA ARG A 125 2.27 14.21 1.68
C ARG A 125 2.22 13.22 2.82
N ILE A 126 1.19 12.38 2.86
CA ILE A 126 0.96 11.45 3.97
C ILE A 126 2.01 10.34 3.95
N ILE A 127 2.33 9.77 2.78
CA ILE A 127 3.35 8.71 2.67
C ILE A 127 4.73 9.24 3.07
N ARG A 128 5.12 10.45 2.63
CA ARG A 128 6.40 11.05 3.04
C ARG A 128 6.44 11.40 4.52
N CYS A 129 5.35 11.93 5.06
CA CYS A 129 5.23 12.19 6.50
C CYS A 129 5.40 10.90 7.30
N ASN A 130 4.70 9.83 6.91
CA ASN A 130 4.84 8.52 7.53
C ASN A 130 6.28 7.99 7.46
N ASN A 131 6.91 8.02 6.29
CA ASN A 131 8.29 7.58 6.11
C ASN A 131 9.28 8.40 6.97
N CYS A 132 9.05 9.70 7.13
CA CYS A 132 9.85 10.53 8.01
C CYS A 132 9.70 10.12 9.48
N ILE A 133 8.48 9.90 9.96
CA ILE A 133 8.22 9.50 11.35
C ILE A 133 8.85 8.13 11.62
N GLN A 134 8.76 7.19 10.66
CA GLN A 134 9.39 5.89 10.75
C GLN A 134 10.92 5.98 10.81
N LEU A 135 11.53 6.86 10.00
CA LEU A 135 12.98 7.09 10.03
C LEU A 135 13.42 7.68 11.38
N VAL A 136 12.68 8.68 11.89
CA VAL A 136 12.96 9.30 13.19
C VAL A 136 12.85 8.28 14.32
N SER A 137 11.80 7.46 14.33
CA SER A 137 11.64 6.37 15.32
C SER A 137 12.77 5.35 15.24
N CYS A 138 13.20 4.96 14.03
CA CYS A 138 14.32 4.06 13.83
C CYS A 138 15.63 4.64 14.40
N VAL A 139 15.96 5.89 14.06
CA VAL A 139 17.15 6.58 14.57
C VAL A 139 17.11 6.69 16.10
N CYS A 140 15.99 7.09 16.68
CA CYS A 140 15.83 7.19 18.14
C CYS A 140 15.96 5.81 18.82
N SER A 141 15.43 4.76 18.21
CA SER A 141 15.58 3.38 18.74
C SER A 141 17.04 2.95 18.76
N LEU A 142 17.78 3.22 17.67
CA LEU A 142 19.22 2.94 17.59
C LEU A 142 20.03 3.76 18.61
N LEU A 143 19.71 5.04 18.78
CA LEU A 143 20.37 5.89 19.77
C LEU A 143 20.10 5.46 21.21
N SER A 144 18.91 4.91 21.50
CA SER A 144 18.58 4.42 22.85
C SER A 144 19.45 3.22 23.28
N ILE A 145 20.02 2.47 22.33
CA ILE A 145 20.98 1.39 22.61
C ILE A 145 22.27 1.97 23.20
N CYS A 146 22.67 3.17 22.77
CA CYS A 146 23.89 3.84 23.22
C CYS A 146 23.66 4.79 24.41
N ILE A 147 22.45 5.31 24.58
CA ILE A 147 22.09 6.32 25.60
C ILE A 147 20.79 5.89 26.29
N SER A 148 20.90 5.32 27.49
CA SER A 148 19.76 4.77 28.23
C SER A 148 18.66 5.80 28.55
N GLU A 149 19.03 7.06 28.74
CA GLU A 149 18.10 8.18 29.01
C GLU A 149 17.12 8.47 27.84
N LEU A 150 17.41 7.97 26.63
CA LEU A 150 16.54 8.13 25.46
C LEU A 150 15.50 7.00 25.33
N GLY A 151 15.51 6.01 26.22
CA GLY A 151 14.65 4.83 26.12
C GLY A 151 13.14 5.15 26.08
N GLU A 152 12.66 6.01 26.98
CA GLU A 152 11.24 6.40 26.98
C GLU A 152 10.85 7.17 25.72
N LEU A 153 11.70 8.09 25.27
CA LEU A 153 11.47 8.84 24.04
C LEU A 153 11.41 7.92 22.81
N ALA A 154 12.31 6.94 22.72
CA ALA A 154 12.31 5.95 21.65
C ALA A 154 11.02 5.12 21.64
N ASN A 155 10.52 4.69 22.80
CA ASN A 155 9.26 3.95 22.92
C ASN A 155 8.05 4.81 22.50
N ILE A 156 7.97 6.06 22.93
CA ILE A 156 6.89 6.98 22.52
C ILE A 156 6.93 7.20 21.01
N LEU A 157 8.11 7.49 20.45
CA LEU A 157 8.25 7.70 19.01
C LEU A 157 7.92 6.43 18.21
N HIS A 158 8.29 5.26 18.72
CA HIS A 158 7.90 3.99 18.12
C HIS A 158 6.38 3.80 18.10
N CYS A 159 5.70 4.08 19.21
CA CYS A 159 4.23 4.03 19.28
C CYS A 159 3.58 4.99 18.29
N VAL A 160 4.07 6.24 18.21
CA VAL A 160 3.60 7.23 17.24
C VAL A 160 3.80 6.72 15.81
N ALA A 161 4.97 6.15 15.52
CA ALA A 161 5.30 5.66 14.19
C ALA A 161 4.43 4.45 13.77
N GLN A 162 4.12 3.53 14.70
CA GLN A 162 3.18 2.44 14.46
C GLN A 162 1.75 2.95 14.22
N CYS A 163 1.29 3.94 14.99
CA CYS A 163 -0.03 4.56 14.79
C CYS A 163 -0.13 5.27 13.43
N THR A 164 0.90 6.04 13.05
CA THR A 164 0.92 6.72 11.74
C THR A 164 1.02 5.74 10.59
N TYR A 165 1.78 4.66 10.76
CA TYR A 165 1.86 3.59 9.77
C TYR A 165 0.50 2.90 9.59
N ALA A 166 -0.13 2.48 10.70
CA ALA A 166 -1.43 1.81 10.69
C ALA A 166 -2.51 2.65 10.01
N THR A 167 -2.58 3.95 10.32
CA THR A 167 -3.52 4.87 9.68
C THR A 167 -3.20 5.11 8.21
N THR A 168 -1.92 5.30 7.85
CA THR A 168 -1.50 5.49 6.45
C THR A 168 -1.84 4.29 5.58
N GLN A 169 -1.52 3.08 6.03
CA GLN A 169 -1.85 1.86 5.28
C GLN A 169 -3.37 1.66 5.16
N GLY A 170 -4.13 2.04 6.19
CA GLY A 170 -5.59 1.97 6.17
C GLY A 170 -6.18 2.87 5.09
N CYS A 171 -5.70 4.11 5.01
CA CYS A 171 -6.09 5.06 3.98
C CYS A 171 -5.73 4.56 2.56
N MET A 172 -4.51 4.07 2.38
CA MET A 172 -4.05 3.53 1.08
C MET A 172 -4.90 2.33 0.65
N THR A 173 -5.17 1.41 1.58
CA THR A 173 -5.94 0.19 1.29
C THR A 173 -7.41 0.51 1.01
N ALA A 174 -8.01 1.45 1.75
CA ALA A 174 -9.37 1.92 1.49
C ALA A 174 -9.49 2.62 0.13
N GLN A 175 -8.53 3.49 -0.22
CA GLN A 175 -8.50 4.16 -1.53
C GLN A 175 -8.48 3.14 -2.68
N VAL A 176 -7.59 2.15 -2.58
CA VAL A 176 -7.49 1.07 -3.57
C VAL A 176 -8.77 0.24 -3.62
N ASN A 177 -9.36 -0.10 -2.48
CA ASN A 177 -10.60 -0.88 -2.46
C ASN A 177 -11.76 -0.16 -3.13
N VAL A 178 -11.93 1.15 -2.87
CA VAL A 178 -12.95 1.96 -3.53
C VAL A 178 -12.74 1.99 -5.03
N GLU A 179 -11.50 2.21 -5.49
CA GLU A 179 -11.18 2.19 -6.91
C GLU A 179 -11.55 0.83 -7.55
N LEU A 180 -11.12 -0.28 -6.94
CA LEU A 180 -11.44 -1.62 -7.43
C LEU A 180 -12.95 -1.88 -7.47
N ARG A 181 -13.70 -1.44 -6.45
CA ARG A 181 -15.17 -1.58 -6.42
C ARG A 181 -15.85 -0.82 -7.56
N GLU A 182 -15.40 0.39 -7.86
CA GLU A 182 -15.98 1.15 -8.98
C GLU A 182 -15.63 0.53 -10.33
N ARG A 183 -14.43 -0.03 -10.48
CA ARG A 183 -14.05 -0.73 -11.72
C ARG A 183 -14.82 -2.03 -11.90
N GLU A 184 -15.03 -2.83 -10.85
CA GLU A 184 -15.82 -4.06 -10.91
C GLU A 184 -17.26 -3.81 -11.38
N LYS A 185 -17.94 -2.79 -10.84
CA LYS A 185 -19.28 -2.41 -11.28
C LYS A 185 -19.35 -2.10 -12.78
N VAL A 186 -18.33 -1.46 -13.32
CA VAL A 186 -18.28 -1.16 -14.76
C VAL A 186 -18.16 -2.45 -15.57
N PHE A 187 -17.36 -3.41 -15.13
CA PHE A 187 -17.26 -4.72 -15.81
C PHE A 187 -18.57 -5.50 -15.73
N GLU A 188 -19.23 -5.56 -14.57
CA GLU A 188 -20.53 -6.23 -14.41
C GLU A 188 -21.61 -5.65 -15.34
N VAL A 189 -21.68 -4.32 -15.47
CA VAL A 189 -22.64 -3.65 -16.36
C VAL A 189 -22.35 -3.96 -17.84
N VAL A 190 -21.08 -4.05 -18.23
CA VAL A 190 -20.69 -4.39 -19.61
C VAL A 190 -21.06 -5.85 -19.92
N ASP A 191 -20.79 -6.78 -19.01
CA ASP A 191 -21.12 -8.20 -19.16
C ASP A 191 -22.64 -8.39 -19.27
N GLU A 192 -23.42 -7.77 -18.39
CA GLU A 192 -24.89 -7.77 -18.48
C GLU A 192 -25.43 -7.17 -19.79
N THR A 193 -24.72 -6.19 -20.37
CA THR A 193 -25.13 -5.57 -21.64
C THR A 193 -24.80 -6.49 -22.81
N MET A 194 -23.66 -7.16 -22.78
CA MET A 194 -23.25 -8.12 -23.81
C MET A 194 -24.16 -9.36 -23.82
N ASP A 195 -24.58 -9.86 -22.66
CA ASP A 195 -25.49 -11.00 -22.55
C ASP A 195 -26.92 -10.70 -23.03
N ARG A 196 -27.29 -9.41 -23.17
CA ARG A 196 -28.62 -8.97 -23.64
C ARG A 196 -28.68 -8.72 -25.16
N VAL A 197 -27.57 -8.84 -25.89
CA VAL A 197 -27.47 -8.63 -27.35
C VAL A 197 -27.35 -9.97 -28.07
#